data_AF-A0A7Y0K6N6-F1
#
_entry.id   AF-A0A7Y0K6N6-F1
#
_cell.length_a   1.000
_cell.length_b   1.000
_cell.length_c   1.000
_cell.angle_alpha   90.00
_cell.angle_beta   90.00
_cell.angle_gamma   90.00
#
_symmetry.space_group_name_H-M   'P 1'
#
loop_
_entity.id
_entity.type
_entity.pdbx_description
1 polymer ?
#
loop_
_entity_poly.entity_id
_entity_poly.type
_entity_poly.pdbx_seq_one_letter_code
_entity_poly.pdbx_strand_id
1 'polypeptide(L)'
;MENAFKRLQILMGDTLQILDHMKINDEKDGLLQQIKKDLQEQNNRIDGLTKSDEEIINTALSMTQSLDSINNKIQHLETGLMADYQKSTGSIDEYQHMAIDDQMEQPESYHDKIDYLSAVKIRENLNKMNEVLISIRS
;
A
#
# COMPACT_ATOMS: atom_id res chain seq x y z
N MET A 1 7.87 -22.36 5.50
CA MET A 1 8.31 -21.50 4.38
C MET A 1 7.23 -21.34 3.31
N GLU A 2 6.65 -22.42 2.78
CA GLU A 2 5.58 -22.36 1.74
C GLU A 2 4.37 -21.48 2.14
N ASN A 3 3.92 -21.58 3.40
CA ASN A 3 2.86 -20.71 3.93
C ASN A 3 3.26 -19.21 3.96
N ALA A 4 4.54 -18.90 4.19
CA ALA A 4 5.03 -17.53 4.19
C ALA A 4 5.03 -16.94 2.78
N PHE A 5 5.43 -17.70 1.75
CA PHE A 5 5.39 -17.25 0.36
C PHE A 5 3.97 -17.00 -0.12
N LYS A 6 3.04 -17.91 0.19
CA LYS A 6 1.62 -17.72 -0.15
C LYS A 6 1.03 -16.47 0.52
N ARG A 7 1.39 -16.21 1.78
CA ARG A 7 0.99 -14.97 2.49
C ARG A 7 1.56 -13.73 1.82
N LEU A 8 2.83 -13.77 1.39
CA LEU A 8 3.47 -12.66 0.69
C LEU A 8 2.76 -12.36 -0.64
N GLN A 9 2.43 -13.39 -1.42
CA GLN A 9 1.68 -13.26 -2.68
C GLN A 9 0.29 -12.65 -2.47
N ILE A 10 -0.44 -13.12 -1.47
CA ILE A 10 -1.77 -12.58 -1.13
C ILE A 10 -1.65 -11.10 -0.76
N LEU A 11 -0.73 -10.75 0.14
CA LEU A 11 -0.54 -9.36 0.55
C LEU A 11 -0.17 -8.47 -0.64
N MET A 12 0.73 -8.90 -1.52
CA MET A 12 1.10 -8.13 -2.71
C MET A 12 -0.07 -7.97 -3.67
N GLY A 13 -0.83 -9.05 -3.93
CA GLY A 13 -2.03 -9.01 -4.76
C GLY A 13 -3.10 -8.06 -4.22
N ASP A 14 -3.43 -8.17 -2.93
CA ASP A 14 -4.39 -7.27 -2.27
C ASP A 14 -3.94 -5.80 -2.36
N THR A 15 -2.63 -5.56 -2.22
CA THR A 15 -2.07 -4.21 -2.25
C THR A 15 -2.09 -3.60 -3.65
N LEU A 16 -1.77 -4.39 -4.68
CA LEU A 16 -1.91 -3.98 -6.08
C LEU A 16 -3.37 -3.68 -6.43
N GLN A 17 -4.30 -4.51 -5.96
CA GLN A 17 -5.74 -4.27 -6.17
C GLN A 17 -6.20 -2.96 -5.52
N ILE A 18 -5.75 -2.64 -4.30
CA ILE A 18 -6.07 -1.35 -3.67
C ILE A 18 -5.52 -0.20 -4.51
N LEU A 19 -4.25 -0.27 -4.92
CA LEU A 19 -3.62 0.76 -5.77
C LEU A 19 -4.39 0.97 -7.07
N ASP A 20 -4.95 -0.08 -7.68
CA ASP A 20 -5.75 0.00 -8.91
C ASP A 20 -7.12 0.64 -8.75
N HIS A 21 -7.66 0.65 -7.53
CA HIS A 21 -8.94 1.28 -7.24
C HIS A 21 -8.84 2.72 -6.73
N MET A 22 -7.64 3.17 -6.34
CA MET A 22 -7.42 4.56 -5.92
C MET A 22 -7.66 5.52 -7.08
N LYS A 23 -8.37 6.62 -6.81
CA LYS A 23 -8.73 7.65 -7.80
C LYS A 23 -8.18 9.01 -7.40
N ILE A 24 -6.86 9.06 -7.35
CA ILE A 24 -6.15 10.27 -6.95
C ILE A 24 -6.09 11.30 -8.08
N ASN A 25 -5.84 12.55 -7.72
CA ASN A 25 -5.70 13.65 -8.68
C ASN A 25 -4.40 13.56 -9.53
N ASP A 26 -4.39 14.25 -10.67
CA ASP A 26 -3.29 14.21 -11.66
C ASP A 26 -1.91 14.55 -11.05
N GLU A 27 -1.87 15.40 -10.01
CA GLU A 27 -0.63 15.78 -9.34
C GLU A 27 0.04 14.63 -8.60
N LYS A 28 -0.74 13.67 -8.11
CA LYS A 28 -0.26 12.51 -7.35
C LYS A 28 -0.21 11.23 -8.18
N ASP A 29 -0.85 11.20 -9.35
CA ASP A 29 -0.89 10.02 -10.24
C ASP A 29 0.52 9.51 -10.57
N GLY A 30 1.47 10.39 -10.91
CA GLY A 30 2.84 9.99 -11.22
C GLY A 30 3.51 9.18 -10.09
N LEU A 31 3.29 9.55 -8.83
CA LEU A 31 3.82 8.82 -7.68
C LEU A 31 3.11 7.48 -7.50
N LEU A 32 1.79 7.43 -7.66
CA LEU A 32 1.02 6.18 -7.58
C LEU A 32 1.43 5.18 -8.66
N GLN A 33 1.59 5.62 -9.91
CA GLN A 33 2.05 4.75 -10.99
C GLN A 33 3.45 4.21 -10.71
N GLN A 34 4.34 5.03 -10.13
CA GLN A 34 5.67 4.57 -9.72
C GLN A 34 5.57 3.49 -8.63
N ILE A 35 4.77 3.71 -7.59
CA ILE A 35 4.54 2.75 -6.50
C ILE A 35 4.00 1.43 -7.05
N LYS A 36 3.00 1.48 -7.94
CA LYS A 36 2.42 0.30 -8.60
C LYS A 36 3.49 -0.49 -9.34
N LYS A 37 4.28 0.20 -10.17
CA LYS A 37 5.36 -0.43 -10.93
C LYS A 37 6.37 -1.11 -10.01
N ASP A 38 6.85 -0.40 -8.99
CA ASP A 38 7.86 -0.92 -8.07
C ASP A 38 7.34 -2.15 -7.30
N LEU A 39 6.06 -2.14 -6.89
CA LEU A 39 5.43 -3.27 -6.20
C LEU A 39 5.19 -4.45 -7.15
N GLN A 40 4.78 -4.20 -8.40
CA GLN A 40 4.62 -5.23 -9.43
C GLN A 40 5.97 -5.93 -9.70
N GLU A 41 7.05 -5.17 -9.75
CA GLU A 41 8.41 -5.72 -9.87
C GLU A 41 8.74 -6.65 -8.70
N GLN A 42 8.37 -6.30 -7.46
CA GLN A 42 8.58 -7.20 -6.32
C GLN A 42 7.68 -8.44 -6.36
N ASN A 43 6.44 -8.29 -6.82
CA ASN A 43 5.51 -9.41 -6.97
C ASN A 43 6.05 -10.45 -7.96
N ASN A 44 6.63 -10.00 -9.07
CA ASN A 44 7.26 -10.87 -10.07
C ASN A 44 8.55 -11.56 -9.54
N ARG A 45 9.17 -11.01 -8.48
CA ARG A 45 10.39 -11.58 -7.88
C ARG A 45 10.09 -12.67 -6.84
N ILE A 46 8.83 -12.87 -6.46
CA ILE A 46 8.45 -13.92 -5.51
C ILE A 46 8.87 -15.31 -6.00
N ASP A 47 8.86 -15.57 -7.31
CA ASP A 47 9.33 -16.84 -7.89
C ASP A 47 10.81 -17.12 -7.58
N GLY A 48 11.60 -16.08 -7.28
CA GLY A 48 12.98 -16.21 -6.81
C GLY A 48 13.10 -16.79 -5.40
N LEU A 49 12.02 -16.82 -4.63
CA LEU A 49 11.97 -17.34 -3.26
C LEU A 49 11.75 -18.86 -3.18
N THR A 50 11.71 -19.58 -4.29
CA THR A 50 11.61 -21.06 -4.31
C THR A 50 12.93 -21.73 -4.70
N LYS A 51 14.04 -21.00 -4.63
CA LYS A 51 15.39 -21.44 -5.04
C LYS A 51 16.19 -22.03 -3.87
N SER A 52 17.52 -22.12 -4.00
CA SER A 52 18.40 -22.54 -2.90
C SER A 52 18.30 -21.59 -1.69
N ASP A 53 18.60 -22.08 -0.49
CA ASP A 53 18.45 -21.30 0.75
C ASP A 53 19.20 -19.95 0.72
N GLU A 54 20.42 -19.92 0.16
CA GLU A 54 21.19 -18.68 0.01
C GLU A 54 20.53 -17.69 -0.96
N GLU A 55 19.99 -18.17 -2.08
CA GLU A 55 19.24 -17.34 -3.03
C GLU A 55 17.92 -16.83 -2.44
N ILE A 56 17.25 -17.63 -1.62
CA ILE A 56 16.03 -17.22 -0.90
C ILE A 56 16.35 -16.07 0.05
N ILE A 57 17.40 -16.19 0.87
CA ILE A 57 17.79 -15.17 1.84
C ILE A 57 18.18 -13.87 1.12
N ASN A 58 19.00 -13.96 0.08
CA ASN A 58 19.43 -12.80 -0.71
C ASN A 58 18.25 -12.10 -1.40
N THR A 59 17.31 -12.88 -1.95
CA THR A 59 16.08 -12.34 -2.57
C THR A 59 15.22 -11.65 -1.53
N ALA A 60 14.99 -12.28 -0.36
CA ALA A 60 14.19 -11.70 0.72
C ALA A 60 14.81 -10.40 1.28
N LEU A 61 16.14 -10.32 1.39
CA LEU A 61 16.85 -9.11 1.77
C LEU A 61 16.64 -7.97 0.77
N SER A 62 16.83 -8.26 -0.53
CA SER A 62 16.63 -7.27 -1.58
C SER A 62 15.18 -6.80 -1.65
N MET A 63 14.21 -7.70 -1.50
CA MET A 63 12.79 -7.35 -1.46
C MET A 63 12.46 -6.46 -0.26
N THR A 64 13.04 -6.73 0.92
CA THR A 64 12.84 -5.88 2.11
C THR A 64 13.24 -4.44 1.82
N GLN A 65 14.42 -4.23 1.23
CA GLN A 65 14.90 -2.88 0.88
C GLN A 65 13.99 -2.18 -0.14
N SER A 66 13.49 -2.93 -1.13
CA SER A 66 12.54 -2.39 -2.11
C SER A 66 11.20 -2.04 -1.47
N LEU A 67 10.66 -2.89 -0.59
CA LEU A 67 9.42 -2.63 0.13
C LEU A 67 9.54 -1.44 1.09
N ASP A 68 10.70 -1.25 1.73
CA ASP A 68 10.96 -0.06 2.55
C ASP A 68 10.97 1.23 1.71
N SER A 69 11.54 1.18 0.50
CA SER A 69 11.49 2.31 -0.43
C SER A 69 10.05 2.60 -0.89
N ILE A 70 9.27 1.57 -1.20
CA ILE A 70 7.85 1.69 -1.56
C ILE A 70 7.05 2.27 -0.37
N ASN A 71 7.33 1.82 0.84
CA ASN A 71 6.67 2.29 2.06
C ASN A 71 6.92 3.79 2.28
N ASN A 72 8.14 4.27 2.07
CA ASN A 72 8.45 5.70 2.15
C ASN A 72 7.67 6.52 1.11
N LYS A 73 7.52 6.00 -0.12
CA LYS A 73 6.70 6.65 -1.17
C LYS A 73 5.22 6.68 -0.80
N ILE A 74 4.70 5.59 -0.23
CA ILE A 74 3.34 5.51 0.27
C ILE A 74 3.10 6.49 1.41
N GLN A 75 4.03 6.63 2.37
CA GLN A 75 3.91 7.62 3.45
C GLN A 75 3.86 9.05 2.91
N HIS A 76 4.64 9.34 1.87
CA HIS A 76 4.59 10.64 1.20
C HIS A 76 3.23 10.87 0.53
N LEU A 77 2.70 9.86 -0.19
CA LEU A 77 1.37 9.89 -0.79
C LEU A 77 0.27 10.06 0.27
N GLU A 78 0.31 9.27 1.35
CA GLU A 78 -0.61 9.30 2.50
C GLU A 78 -0.68 10.71 3.12
N THR A 79 0.46 11.39 3.26
CA THR A 79 0.50 12.76 3.79
C THR A 79 -0.24 13.73 2.89
N GLY A 80 -0.08 13.62 1.57
CA GLY A 80 -0.81 14.43 0.60
C GLY A 80 -2.31 14.17 0.62
N LEU A 81 -2.71 12.90 0.65
CA LEU A 81 -4.12 12.50 0.70
C LEU A 81 -4.81 12.91 2.01
N MET A 82 -4.09 12.85 3.13
CA MET A 82 -4.57 13.37 4.41
C MET A 82 -4.84 14.88 4.34
N ALA A 83 -3.97 15.63 3.66
CA ALA A 83 -4.17 17.06 3.47
C ALA A 83 -5.39 17.37 2.60
N ASP A 84 -5.61 16.60 1.53
CA ASP A 84 -6.80 16.72 0.68
C ASP A 84 -8.07 16.41 1.49
N TYR A 85 -8.09 15.30 2.21
CA TYR A 85 -9.21 14.89 3.06
C TYR A 85 -9.53 15.92 4.15
N GLN A 86 -8.51 16.48 4.83
CA GLN A 86 -8.70 17.56 5.79
C GLN A 86 -9.28 18.82 5.13
N LYS A 87 -8.81 19.15 3.93
CA LYS A 87 -9.25 20.33 3.19
C LYS A 87 -10.71 20.20 2.73
N SER A 88 -11.12 19.06 2.19
CA SER A 88 -12.46 18.84 1.67
C SER A 88 -13.51 18.64 2.76
N THR A 89 -13.12 18.16 3.95
CA THR A 89 -14.02 18.03 5.11
C THR A 89 -14.08 19.29 5.98
N GLY A 90 -13.04 20.11 5.99
CA GLY A 90 -12.82 21.18 6.99
C GLY A 90 -12.46 20.64 8.38
N SER A 91 -13.18 19.62 8.85
CA SER A 91 -12.92 18.86 10.08
C SER A 91 -13.16 17.36 9.83
N ILE A 92 -12.08 16.58 9.80
CA ILE A 92 -12.15 15.12 9.62
C ILE A 92 -12.98 14.48 10.75
N ASP A 93 -12.81 14.93 11.98
CA ASP A 93 -13.50 14.36 13.13
C ASP A 93 -15.01 14.56 12.99
N GLU A 94 -15.47 15.76 12.66
CA GLU A 94 -16.90 16.03 12.47
C GLU A 94 -17.46 15.22 11.31
N TYR A 95 -16.76 15.16 10.19
CA TYR A 95 -17.17 14.40 9.02
C TYR A 95 -17.28 12.89 9.30
N GLN A 96 -16.36 12.32 10.08
CA GLN A 96 -16.41 10.91 10.45
C GLN A 96 -17.58 10.56 11.39
N HIS A 97 -18.10 11.52 12.15
CA HIS A 97 -19.27 11.33 13.01
C HIS A 97 -20.61 11.43 12.26
N MET A 98 -20.61 11.92 11.01
CA MET A 98 -21.80 11.94 10.16
C MET A 98 -22.24 10.51 9.78
N ALA A 99 -23.52 10.32 9.45
CA ALA A 99 -23.97 9.04 8.91
C ALA A 99 -23.30 8.77 7.55
N ILE A 100 -23.12 7.50 7.18
CA ILE A 100 -22.47 7.14 5.91
C ILE A 100 -23.23 7.69 4.71
N ASP A 101 -24.56 7.69 4.74
CA ASP A 101 -25.37 8.26 3.67
C ASP A 101 -25.08 9.76 3.48
N ASP A 102 -25.01 10.53 4.58
CA ASP A 102 -24.67 11.96 4.55
C ASP A 102 -23.22 12.22 4.09
N GLN A 103 -22.30 11.29 4.38
CA GLN A 103 -20.93 11.35 3.87
C GLN A 103 -20.90 11.12 2.36
N MET A 104 -21.68 10.16 1.86
CA MET A 104 -21.77 9.83 0.44
C MET A 104 -22.44 10.93 -0.40
N GLU A 105 -23.27 11.77 0.21
CA GLU A 105 -23.81 12.99 -0.41
C GLU A 105 -22.75 14.08 -0.65
N GLN A 106 -21.54 13.93 -0.06
CA GLN A 106 -20.38 14.79 -0.25
C GLN A 106 -19.28 14.04 -1.03
N PRO A 107 -19.40 13.92 -2.36
CA PRO A 107 -18.58 13.00 -3.15
C PRO A 107 -17.08 13.31 -3.12
N GLU A 108 -16.69 14.58 -3.11
CA GLU A 108 -15.27 14.98 -3.01
C GLU A 108 -14.66 14.49 -1.69
N SER A 109 -15.23 14.89 -0.56
CA SER A 109 -14.76 14.50 0.77
C SER A 109 -14.81 12.98 0.99
N TYR A 110 -15.82 12.31 0.43
CA TYR A 110 -15.94 10.86 0.50
C TYR A 110 -14.84 10.17 -0.31
N HIS A 111 -14.53 10.66 -1.51
CA HIS A 111 -13.43 10.11 -2.31
C HIS A 111 -12.08 10.33 -1.65
N ASP A 112 -11.80 11.52 -1.14
CA ASP A 112 -10.55 11.82 -0.43
C ASP A 112 -10.38 10.93 0.81
N LYS A 113 -11.47 10.68 1.55
CA LYS A 113 -11.49 9.70 2.66
C LYS A 113 -11.06 8.32 2.19
N ILE A 114 -11.66 7.82 1.11
CA ILE A 114 -11.38 6.48 0.59
C ILE A 114 -9.94 6.37 0.10
N ASP A 115 -9.42 7.38 -0.60
CA ASP A 115 -8.03 7.38 -1.05
C ASP A 115 -7.04 7.42 0.14
N TYR A 116 -7.29 8.27 1.14
CA TYR A 116 -6.48 8.30 2.36
C TYR A 116 -6.48 6.95 3.08
N LEU A 117 -7.65 6.37 3.34
CA LEU A 117 -7.76 5.07 4.01
C LEU A 117 -7.13 3.93 3.19
N SER A 118 -7.17 4.03 1.86
CA SER A 118 -6.49 3.10 0.96
C SER A 118 -4.97 3.17 1.12
N ALA A 119 -4.38 4.37 1.20
CA ALA A 119 -2.95 4.56 1.44
C ALA A 119 -2.52 4.02 2.82
N VAL A 120 -3.32 4.28 3.86
CA VAL A 120 -3.10 3.70 5.20
C VAL A 120 -3.09 2.17 5.11
N LYS A 121 -4.05 1.59 4.39
CA LYS A 121 -4.16 0.13 4.25
C LYS A 121 -2.97 -0.47 3.50
N ILE A 122 -2.51 0.18 2.45
CA ILE A 122 -1.31 -0.24 1.71
C ILE A 122 -0.09 -0.25 2.64
N ARG A 123 0.10 0.80 3.45
CA ARG A 123 1.19 0.84 4.44
C ARG A 123 1.13 -0.31 5.44
N GLU A 124 -0.05 -0.65 5.95
CA GLU A 124 -0.22 -1.83 6.81
C GLU A 124 0.20 -3.13 6.11
N ASN A 125 -0.20 -3.29 4.86
CA ASN A 125 0.15 -4.49 4.09
C ASN A 125 1.65 -4.57 3.84
N LEU A 126 2.32 -3.47 3.49
CA LEU A 126 3.78 -3.42 3.32
C LEU A 126 4.52 -3.81 4.59
N ASN A 127 4.06 -3.34 5.76
CA ASN A 127 4.64 -3.74 7.05
C ASN A 127 4.49 -5.26 7.28
N LYS A 128 3.31 -5.83 7.00
CA LYS A 128 3.09 -7.28 7.09
C LYS A 128 3.95 -8.08 6.11
N MET A 129 4.17 -7.56 4.89
CA MET A 129 5.09 -8.18 3.93
C MET A 129 6.52 -8.22 4.49
N ASN A 130 6.98 -7.13 5.10
CA ASN A 130 8.29 -7.08 5.74
C ASN A 130 8.41 -8.07 6.91
N GLU A 131 7.39 -8.21 7.75
CA GLU A 131 7.34 -9.25 8.80
C GLU A 131 7.44 -10.67 8.22
N VAL A 132 6.73 -10.94 7.12
CA VAL A 132 6.80 -12.22 6.42
C VAL A 132 8.21 -12.46 5.88
N LEU A 133 8.84 -11.46 5.25
CA LEU A 133 10.23 -11.56 4.76
C LEU A 133 11.25 -11.77 5.88
N ILE A 134 11.05 -11.19 7.07
CA ILE A 134 11.87 -11.49 8.26
C ILE A 134 11.74 -12.97 8.63
N SER A 135 10.51 -13.50 8.67
CA SER A 135 10.28 -14.91 9.02
C SER A 135 10.86 -15.91 8.02
N ILE A 136 11.05 -15.51 6.75
CA ILE A 136 11.69 -16.35 5.72
C ILE A 136 13.20 -16.46 5.92
N ARG A 137 13.82 -15.43 6.51
CA ARG A 137 15.28 -15.33 6.72
C ARG A 137 15.73 -15.83 8.10
N SER A 138 14.77 -16.11 8.99
CA SER A 138 15.00 -16.58 10.35
C SER A 138 14.98 -18.10 10.40
#